data_AF-A0A369ABG8-F1
#
_entry.id   AF-A0A369ABG8-F1
#
_cell.length_a   1.000
_cell.length_b   1.000
_cell.length_c   1.000
_cell.angle_alpha   90.00
_cell.angle_beta   90.00
_cell.angle_gamma   90.00
#
_symmetry.space_group_name_H-M   'P 1'
#
loop_
_entity.id
_entity.type
_entity.pdbx_description
1 polymer ?
#
loop_
_entity_poly.entity_id
_entity_poly.type
_entity_poly.pdbx_seq_one_letter_code
_entity_poly.pdbx_strand_id
1 'polypeptide(L)'
;MSVKVYHRFNPFIPPGIKILIIGTFNPDVPCNAAHFYYSRPQNHFWRILPAVYDYPNLKKASPAEKQNFLSIHHIGLADLILSVNVETGCECNFSDQYLDDKVLEWFPVEKAILNHPTLKLVAFTRKSFEKIPAIRHRIHQVKSTCQSASIAFAFLPTPSRGITDQKLLDWKNVLNI
;
A
#
# COMPACT_ATOMS: atom_id res chain seq x y z
N MET A 1 10.84 -4.29 -27.66
CA MET A 1 11.77 -3.80 -26.62
C MET A 1 10.99 -3.67 -25.33
N SER A 2 11.60 -3.96 -24.19
CA SER A 2 11.00 -3.80 -22.87
C SER A 2 11.86 -2.88 -22.00
N VAL A 3 11.22 -2.28 -21.02
CA VAL A 3 11.84 -1.35 -20.08
C VAL A 3 11.52 -1.77 -18.66
N LYS A 4 12.55 -1.76 -17.82
CA LYS A 4 12.39 -1.99 -16.39
C LYS A 4 11.93 -0.70 -15.71
N VAL A 5 10.80 -0.78 -15.01
CA VAL A 5 10.25 0.33 -14.23
C VAL A 5 10.35 -0.02 -12.75
N TYR A 6 10.97 0.86 -11.98
CA TYR A 6 11.11 0.73 -10.53
C TYR A 6 9.96 1.40 -9.79
N HIS A 7 9.79 1.04 -8.53
CA HIS A 7 8.92 1.76 -7.62
C HIS A 7 9.49 3.17 -7.33
N ARG A 8 8.63 4.18 -7.28
CA ARG A 8 8.99 5.61 -7.10
C ARG A 8 9.47 5.97 -5.70
N PHE A 9 9.01 5.25 -4.69
CA PHE A 9 9.30 5.54 -3.29
C PHE A 9 9.94 4.36 -2.59
N ASN A 10 10.83 4.63 -1.64
CA ASN A 10 11.21 3.61 -0.68
C ASN A 10 10.06 3.39 0.32
N PRO A 11 9.88 2.16 0.82
CA PRO A 11 8.94 1.88 1.91
C PRO A 11 9.12 2.84 3.07
N PHE A 12 8.03 3.40 3.58
CA PHE A 12 8.04 4.22 4.78
C PHE A 12 7.69 3.34 5.97
N ILE A 13 8.69 2.79 6.65
CA ILE A 13 8.49 1.86 7.77
C ILE A 13 9.39 2.32 8.93
N PRO A 14 8.97 3.33 9.70
CA PRO A 14 9.76 3.77 10.85
C PRO A 14 9.79 2.69 11.95
N PRO A 15 10.75 2.75 12.89
CA PRO A 15 10.75 1.87 14.05
C PRO A 15 9.45 2.00 14.86
N GLY A 16 9.02 0.92 15.49
CA GLY A 16 7.87 0.93 16.40
C GLY A 16 6.49 0.98 15.72
N ILE A 17 6.41 0.70 14.41
CA ILE A 17 5.10 0.53 13.76
C ILE A 17 4.31 -0.63 14.36
N LYS A 18 3.00 -0.44 14.44
CA LYS A 18 2.02 -1.46 14.85
C LYS A 18 1.16 -1.91 13.67
N ILE A 19 1.04 -1.08 12.64
CA ILE A 19 0.25 -1.33 11.45
C ILE A 19 1.15 -1.15 10.22
N LEU A 20 1.15 -2.11 9.30
CA LEU A 20 1.76 -1.98 7.98
C LEU A 20 0.66 -2.03 6.92
N ILE A 21 0.42 -0.91 6.23
CA ILE A 21 -0.54 -0.83 5.13
C ILE A 21 0.19 -1.01 3.80
N ILE A 22 -0.23 -2.00 3.02
CA ILE A 22 0.43 -2.43 1.79
C ILE A 22 -0.49 -2.15 0.58
N GLY A 23 0.00 -1.35 -0.36
CA GLY A 23 -0.61 -1.15 -1.66
C GLY A 23 -0.04 -2.11 -2.71
N THR A 24 -0.10 -1.74 -3.98
CA THR A 24 0.25 -2.65 -5.09
C THR A 24 1.53 -2.22 -5.78
N PHE A 25 1.52 -1.08 -6.47
CA PHE A 25 2.70 -0.51 -7.12
C PHE A 25 2.53 0.97 -7.44
N ASN A 26 3.60 1.75 -7.27
CA ASN A 26 3.67 3.14 -7.64
C ASN A 26 4.91 3.41 -8.53
N PRO A 27 4.79 3.35 -9.86
CA PRO A 27 5.93 3.37 -10.79
C PRO A 27 6.67 4.71 -10.83
N ASP A 28 8.00 4.67 -10.95
CA ASP A 28 8.83 5.85 -11.15
C ASP A 28 8.89 6.24 -12.63
N VAL A 29 7.87 6.97 -13.07
CA VAL A 29 7.71 7.38 -14.47
C VAL A 29 7.25 8.84 -14.56
N PRO A 30 7.56 9.56 -15.66
CA PRO A 30 7.23 10.98 -15.79
C PRO A 30 5.73 11.29 -15.65
N CYS A 31 4.85 10.43 -16.14
CA CYS A 31 3.40 10.61 -16.05
C CYS A 31 2.83 10.39 -14.64
N ASN A 32 3.63 9.92 -13.69
CA ASN A 32 3.20 9.73 -12.32
C ASN A 32 3.43 11.00 -11.49
N ALA A 33 2.38 11.76 -11.23
CA ALA A 33 2.44 12.99 -10.44
C ALA A 33 2.45 12.77 -8.90
N ALA A 34 2.57 11.52 -8.43
CA ALA A 34 2.63 11.26 -6.99
C ALA A 34 3.92 11.83 -6.38
N HIS A 35 3.80 12.51 -5.24
CA HIS A 35 4.93 13.01 -4.45
C HIS A 35 5.14 12.23 -3.13
N PHE A 36 4.23 11.31 -2.82
CA PHE A 36 4.33 10.36 -1.72
C PHE A 36 3.34 9.19 -1.96
N TYR A 37 3.37 8.15 -1.12
CA TYR A 37 2.38 7.07 -1.16
C TYR A 37 0.95 7.62 -1.22
N TYR A 38 0.10 6.98 -2.03
CA TYR A 38 -1.32 7.33 -2.22
C TYR A 38 -1.63 8.81 -2.54
N SER A 39 -0.66 9.57 -3.07
CA SER A 39 -0.82 11.02 -3.28
C SER A 39 -1.31 11.41 -4.68
N ARG A 40 -1.72 10.46 -5.52
CA ARG A 40 -2.35 10.77 -6.82
C ARG A 40 -3.68 11.50 -6.62
N PRO A 41 -4.07 12.45 -7.50
CA PRO A 41 -5.26 13.28 -7.29
C PRO A 41 -6.54 12.49 -6.99
N GLN A 42 -6.80 11.41 -7.73
CA GLN A 42 -8.01 10.57 -7.58
C GLN A 42 -7.99 9.66 -6.35
N ASN A 43 -6.86 9.51 -5.66
CA ASN A 43 -6.75 8.60 -4.52
C ASN A 43 -7.23 9.26 -3.21
N HIS A 44 -8.12 8.61 -2.48
CA HIS A 44 -8.76 9.16 -1.28
C HIS A 44 -8.09 8.75 0.04
N PHE A 45 -6.96 8.05 0.01
CA PHE A 45 -6.28 7.53 1.21
C PHE A 45 -6.05 8.62 2.26
N TRP A 46 -5.52 9.78 1.85
CA TRP A 46 -5.23 10.91 2.74
C TRP A 46 -6.45 11.71 3.19
N ARG A 47 -7.66 11.31 2.77
CA ARG A 47 -8.94 11.77 3.35
C ARG A 47 -9.49 10.71 4.31
N ILE A 48 -9.36 9.44 3.96
CA ILE A 48 -9.90 8.30 4.72
C ILE A 48 -9.08 8.04 5.98
N LEU A 49 -7.77 7.83 5.84
CA LEU A 49 -6.92 7.41 6.95
C LEU A 49 -6.91 8.44 8.10
N PRO A 50 -6.75 9.75 7.87
CA PRO A 50 -6.86 10.72 8.97
C PRO A 50 -8.24 10.71 9.65
N ALA A 51 -9.32 10.57 8.88
CA ALA A 51 -10.67 10.52 9.43
C ALA A 51 -10.95 9.27 10.29
N VAL A 52 -10.18 8.19 10.13
CA VAL A 52 -10.23 7.03 11.04
C VAL A 52 -9.82 7.42 12.46
N TYR A 53 -8.87 8.34 12.58
CA TYR A 53 -8.31 8.84 13.84
C TYR A 53 -8.87 10.22 14.23
N ASP A 54 -10.01 10.60 13.66
CA ASP A 54 -10.66 11.90 13.84
C ASP A 54 -9.69 13.09 13.65
N TYR A 55 -8.75 12.92 12.70
CA TYR A 55 -7.69 13.87 12.37
C TYR A 55 -8.01 14.68 11.10
N PRO A 56 -7.54 15.94 10.98
CA PRO A 56 -7.73 16.75 9.78
C PRO A 56 -7.30 16.08 8.47
N ASN A 57 -8.00 16.41 7.39
CA ASN A 57 -7.70 15.89 6.06
C ASN A 57 -6.28 16.26 5.59
N LEU A 58 -5.46 15.25 5.25
CA LEU A 58 -4.07 15.41 4.82
C LEU A 58 -3.87 15.36 3.30
N LYS A 59 -4.94 15.40 2.51
CA LYS A 59 -4.87 15.27 1.04
C LYS A 59 -3.92 16.29 0.39
N LYS A 60 -3.91 17.52 0.90
CA LYS A 60 -3.05 18.63 0.42
C LYS A 60 -1.81 18.85 1.27
N ALA A 61 -1.60 18.03 2.30
CA ALA A 61 -0.46 18.15 3.19
C ALA A 61 0.84 17.68 2.50
N SER A 62 1.96 18.24 2.96
CA SER A 62 3.30 17.87 2.53
C SER A 62 3.63 16.41 2.90
N PRO A 63 4.65 15.80 2.24
CA PRO A 63 5.17 14.50 2.66
C PRO A 63 5.58 14.45 4.15
N ALA A 64 6.18 15.53 4.68
CA ALA A 64 6.63 15.58 6.06
C ALA A 64 5.46 15.52 7.05
N GLU A 65 4.38 16.26 6.81
CA GLU A 65 3.16 16.21 7.64
C GLU A 65 2.51 14.84 7.60
N LYS A 66 2.46 14.21 6.42
CA LYS A 66 1.96 12.83 6.25
C LYS A 66 2.79 11.82 7.02
N GLN A 67 4.12 11.91 6.94
CA GLN A 67 5.04 11.06 7.69
C GLN A 67 4.90 11.25 9.21
N ASN A 68 4.77 12.50 9.68
CA ASN A 68 4.55 12.78 11.09
C ASN A 68 3.25 12.13 11.60
N PHE A 69 2.15 12.30 10.87
CA PHE A 69 0.87 11.63 11.17
C PHE A 69 1.04 10.11 11.25
N LEU A 70 1.67 9.50 10.24
CA LEU A 70 1.92 8.06 10.21
C LEU A 70 2.75 7.59 11.41
N SER A 71 3.81 8.31 11.77
CA SER A 71 4.66 7.99 12.91
C SER A 71 3.91 8.07 14.24
N ILE A 72 3.12 9.12 14.47
CA ILE A 72 2.29 9.29 15.68
C ILE A 72 1.31 8.12 15.85
N HIS A 73 0.75 7.62 14.74
CA HIS A 73 -0.20 6.51 14.76
C HIS A 73 0.47 5.13 14.56
N HIS A 74 1.81 5.05 14.55
CA HIS A 74 2.57 3.81 14.37
C HIS A 74 2.22 3.05 13.07
N ILE A 75 2.07 3.77 11.96
CA ILE A 75 1.68 3.22 10.66
C ILE A 75 2.87 3.26 9.70
N GLY A 76 3.23 2.10 9.16
CA GLY A 76 4.12 1.97 8.01
C GLY A 76 3.35 1.84 6.70
N LEU A 77 3.93 2.33 5.60
CA LEU A 77 3.42 2.19 4.24
C LEU A 77 4.45 1.50 3.35
N ALA A 78 3.99 0.54 2.56
CA ALA A 78 4.74 -0.09 1.49
C ALA A 78 3.81 -0.42 0.31
N ASP A 79 4.41 -0.83 -0.80
CA ASP A 79 3.70 -1.47 -1.92
C ASP A 79 4.31 -2.86 -2.14
N LEU A 80 3.53 -3.76 -2.73
CA LEU A 80 3.92 -5.16 -2.89
C LEU A 80 5.01 -5.37 -3.95
N ILE A 81 5.01 -4.53 -4.98
CA ILE A 81 5.89 -4.65 -6.14
C ILE A 81 7.02 -3.61 -6.04
N LEU A 82 8.27 -4.04 -6.26
CA LEU A 82 9.45 -3.17 -6.30
C LEU A 82 9.86 -2.81 -7.73
N SER A 83 9.68 -3.73 -8.68
CA SER A 83 9.91 -3.43 -10.09
C SER A 83 9.12 -4.34 -11.03
N VAL A 84 8.86 -3.82 -12.23
CA VAL A 84 8.17 -4.52 -13.33
C VAL A 84 8.98 -4.39 -14.62
N ASN A 85 8.73 -5.28 -15.58
CA ASN A 85 9.21 -5.17 -16.95
C ASN A 85 8.04 -4.98 -17.90
N VAL A 86 7.94 -3.82 -18.54
CA VAL A 86 6.82 -3.47 -19.43
C VAL A 86 7.32 -3.22 -20.85
N GLU A 87 6.43 -3.29 -21.82
CA GLU A 87 6.73 -2.89 -23.19
C GLU A 87 7.08 -1.39 -23.25
N THR A 88 8.06 -1.02 -24.08
CA THR A 88 8.39 0.40 -24.33
C THR A 88 7.16 1.16 -24.80
N GLY A 89 6.85 2.29 -24.16
CA GLY A 89 5.63 3.07 -24.41
C GLY A 89 4.43 2.69 -23.53
N CYS A 90 4.53 1.65 -22.70
CA CYS A 90 3.47 1.23 -21.77
C CYS A 90 3.78 1.55 -20.29
N GLU A 91 4.81 2.36 -20.01
CA GLU A 91 5.28 2.70 -18.66
C GLU A 91 4.21 3.41 -17.81
N CYS A 92 3.26 4.08 -18.46
CA CYS A 92 2.13 4.77 -17.82
C CYS A 92 0.89 3.87 -17.58
N ASN A 93 0.96 2.58 -17.91
CA ASN A 93 -0.13 1.64 -17.61
C ASN A 93 -0.05 1.15 -16.16
N PHE A 94 -0.90 1.74 -15.32
CA PHE A 94 -0.91 1.46 -13.88
C PHE A 94 -1.93 0.40 -13.46
N SER A 95 -2.51 -0.33 -14.42
CA SER A 95 -3.49 -1.36 -14.13
C SER A 95 -2.82 -2.58 -13.50
N ASP A 96 -3.22 -2.96 -12.28
CA ASP A 96 -2.74 -4.20 -11.64
C ASP A 96 -2.91 -5.41 -12.56
N GLN A 97 -4.02 -5.48 -13.31
CA GLN A 97 -4.28 -6.59 -14.25
C GLN A 97 -3.22 -6.66 -15.36
N TYR A 98 -2.76 -5.51 -15.84
CA TYR A 98 -1.74 -5.46 -16.87
C TYR A 98 -0.34 -5.77 -16.30
N LEU A 99 -0.09 -5.39 -15.04
CA LEU A 99 1.22 -5.53 -14.39
C LEU A 99 1.45 -6.89 -13.74
N ASP A 100 0.39 -7.67 -13.49
CA ASP A 100 0.45 -8.90 -12.68
C ASP A 100 1.49 -9.92 -13.17
N ASP A 101 1.57 -10.14 -14.49
CA ASP A 101 2.51 -11.06 -15.14
C ASP A 101 3.87 -10.42 -15.47
N LYS A 102 4.06 -9.14 -15.14
CA LYS A 102 5.24 -8.33 -15.46
C LYS A 102 6.12 -8.03 -14.25
N VAL A 103 5.75 -8.54 -13.07
CA VAL A 103 6.51 -8.31 -11.84
C VAL A 103 7.88 -8.98 -11.91
N LEU A 104 8.93 -8.19 -11.72
CA LEU A 104 10.30 -8.68 -11.61
C LEU A 104 10.72 -8.91 -10.16
N GLU A 105 10.29 -8.01 -9.28
CA GLU A 105 10.74 -7.99 -7.90
C GLU A 105 9.60 -7.65 -6.94
N TRP A 106 9.47 -8.46 -5.90
CA TRP A 106 8.50 -8.28 -4.84
C TRP A 106 9.16 -7.66 -3.61
N PHE A 107 8.42 -6.79 -2.92
CA PHE A 107 8.85 -6.30 -1.62
C PHE A 107 8.92 -7.47 -0.62
N PRO A 108 10.03 -7.64 0.13
CA PRO A 108 10.20 -8.73 1.09
C PRO A 108 9.43 -8.43 2.38
N VAL A 109 8.10 -8.51 2.32
CA VAL A 109 7.19 -8.24 3.45
C VAL A 109 7.53 -9.12 4.66
N GLU A 110 8.00 -10.35 4.45
CA GLU A 110 8.42 -11.26 5.50
C GLU A 110 9.58 -10.70 6.31
N LYS A 111 10.57 -10.06 5.65
CA LYS A 111 11.66 -9.36 6.34
C LYS A 111 11.13 -8.14 7.11
N ALA A 112 10.19 -7.40 6.53
CA ALA A 112 9.56 -6.27 7.21
C ALA A 112 8.83 -6.73 8.48
N ILE A 113 8.12 -7.87 8.44
CA ILE A 113 7.48 -8.48 9.60
C ILE A 113 8.53 -8.82 10.68
N LEU A 114 9.59 -9.53 10.32
CA LEU A 114 10.63 -9.96 11.27
C LEU A 114 11.38 -8.78 11.92
N ASN A 115 11.60 -7.70 11.17
CA ASN A 115 12.34 -6.54 11.65
C ASN A 115 11.53 -5.60 12.55
N HIS A 116 10.21 -5.80 12.66
CA HIS A 116 9.31 -4.94 13.43
C HIS A 116 8.52 -5.76 14.45
N PRO A 117 9.12 -6.09 15.62
CA PRO A 117 8.48 -6.93 16.63
C PRO A 117 7.21 -6.32 17.26
N THR A 118 7.01 -5.01 17.09
CA THR A 118 5.80 -4.30 17.54
C THR A 118 4.64 -4.39 16.54
N LEU A 119 4.87 -4.96 15.35
CA LEU A 119 3.88 -5.07 14.30
C LEU A 119 2.75 -6.00 14.74
N LYS A 120 1.51 -5.51 14.67
CA LYS A 120 0.31 -6.23 15.08
C LYS A 120 -0.62 -6.52 13.91
N LEU A 121 -0.58 -5.70 12.86
CA LEU A 121 -1.48 -5.81 11.71
C LEU A 121 -0.75 -5.53 10.40
N VAL A 122 -0.95 -6.41 9.42
CA VAL A 122 -0.66 -6.16 8.01
C VAL A 122 -1.98 -6.03 7.25
N ALA A 123 -2.20 -4.89 6.59
CA ALA A 123 -3.44 -4.60 5.89
C ALA A 123 -3.19 -4.25 4.41
N PHE A 124 -3.91 -4.90 3.49
CA PHE A 124 -3.80 -4.61 2.06
C PHE A 124 -4.93 -3.69 1.58
N THR A 125 -4.64 -2.63 0.82
CA THR A 125 -5.67 -1.70 0.32
C THR A 125 -6.45 -2.21 -0.89
N ARG A 126 -6.79 -3.50 -0.93
CA ARG A 126 -7.60 -4.11 -1.98
C ARG A 126 -8.36 -5.34 -1.50
N LYS A 127 -9.47 -5.66 -2.19
CA LYS A 127 -10.34 -6.82 -1.90
C LYS A 127 -10.64 -7.74 -3.11
N SER A 128 -10.20 -7.42 -4.35
CA SER A 128 -10.72 -8.05 -5.59
C SER A 128 -9.64 -8.69 -6.49
N PHE A 129 -9.54 -10.02 -6.57
CA PHE A 129 -8.33 -10.68 -7.10
C PHE A 129 -8.47 -11.46 -8.42
N GLU A 130 -9.63 -11.41 -9.08
CA GLU A 130 -9.95 -12.31 -10.20
C GLU A 130 -8.97 -12.24 -11.37
N LYS A 131 -8.45 -11.04 -11.68
CA LYS A 131 -7.62 -10.79 -12.87
C LYS A 131 -6.14 -10.57 -12.56
N ILE A 132 -5.69 -10.98 -11.37
CA ILE A 132 -4.33 -10.72 -10.86
C ILE A 132 -3.78 -11.92 -10.05
N PRO A 133 -3.66 -13.10 -10.68
CA PRO A 133 -3.26 -14.33 -9.99
C PRO A 133 -1.88 -14.25 -9.29
N ALA A 134 -0.88 -13.56 -9.86
CA ALA A 134 0.45 -13.47 -9.28
C ALA A 134 0.47 -12.61 -8.01
N ILE A 135 -0.14 -11.42 -8.07
CA ILE A 135 -0.34 -10.53 -6.91
C ILE A 135 -1.17 -11.26 -5.85
N ARG A 136 -2.24 -11.96 -6.24
CA ARG A 136 -3.05 -12.76 -5.32
C ARG A 136 -2.21 -13.82 -4.61
N HIS A 137 -1.41 -14.57 -5.36
CA HIS A 137 -0.54 -15.60 -4.79
C HIS A 137 0.44 -14.99 -3.78
N ARG A 138 1.09 -13.87 -4.13
CA ARG A 138 2.00 -13.15 -3.24
C ARG A 138 1.32 -12.69 -1.95
N ILE A 139 0.11 -12.13 -2.05
CA ILE A 139 -0.67 -11.71 -0.87
C ILE A 139 -1.00 -12.90 0.03
N HIS A 140 -1.32 -14.07 -0.53
CA HIS A 140 -1.57 -15.27 0.27
C HIS A 140 -0.31 -15.77 0.98
N GLN A 141 0.87 -15.69 0.36
CA GLN A 141 2.13 -15.98 1.05
C GLN A 141 2.33 -15.07 2.26
N VAL A 142 2.12 -13.76 2.08
CA VAL A 142 2.20 -12.78 3.18
C VAL A 142 1.20 -13.10 4.28
N LYS A 143 -0.03 -13.49 3.93
CA LYS A 143 -1.05 -13.91 4.89
C LYS A 143 -0.59 -15.11 5.71
N SER A 144 -0.01 -16.14 5.06
CA SER A 144 0.54 -17.30 5.76
C SER A 144 1.67 -16.92 6.72
N THR A 145 2.57 -16.02 6.31
CA THR A 145 3.62 -15.49 7.20
C THR A 145 3.03 -14.76 8.40
N CYS A 146 2.02 -13.92 8.20
CA CYS A 146 1.34 -13.22 9.30
C CYS A 146 0.74 -14.23 10.29
N GLN A 147 0.10 -15.29 9.79
CA GLN A 147 -0.46 -16.35 10.63
C GLN A 147 0.61 -17.06 11.46
N SER A 148 1.74 -17.44 10.85
CA SER A 148 2.86 -18.06 11.56
C SER A 148 3.50 -17.13 12.61
N ALA A 149 3.49 -15.81 12.36
CA ALA A 149 4.02 -14.81 13.27
C ALA A 149 2.99 -14.30 14.31
N SER A 150 1.78 -14.86 14.35
CA SER A 150 0.66 -14.36 15.18
C SER A 150 0.33 -12.87 14.98
N ILE A 151 0.47 -12.38 13.74
CA ILE A 151 0.15 -11.02 13.32
C ILE A 151 -1.21 -11.02 12.61
N ALA A 152 -2.07 -10.06 12.94
CA ALA A 152 -3.35 -9.90 12.27
C ALA A 152 -3.16 -9.54 10.79
N PHE A 153 -4.04 -10.08 9.95
CA PHE A 153 -4.03 -9.80 8.51
C PHE A 153 -5.42 -9.35 8.06
N ALA A 154 -5.51 -8.26 7.30
CA ALA A 154 -6.79 -7.73 6.85
C ALA A 154 -6.75 -7.14 5.43
N PHE A 155 -7.94 -6.97 4.85
CA PHE A 155 -8.15 -6.24 3.60
C PHE A 155 -8.94 -4.96 3.86
N LEU A 156 -8.41 -3.84 3.38
CA LEU A 156 -9.06 -2.53 3.40
C LEU A 156 -9.75 -2.26 2.05
N PRO A 157 -10.94 -1.64 2.04
CA PRO A 157 -11.52 -1.12 0.81
C PRO A 157 -10.54 -0.18 0.09
N THR A 158 -10.45 -0.31 -1.24
CA THR A 158 -9.51 0.51 -2.01
C THR A 158 -9.79 2.02 -1.86
N PRO A 159 -8.75 2.83 -1.61
CA PRO A 159 -8.88 4.28 -1.54
C PRO A 159 -8.96 4.94 -2.92
N SER A 160 -8.73 4.20 -4.02
CA SER A 160 -8.75 4.78 -5.39
C SER A 160 -10.15 5.06 -5.94
N ARG A 161 -11.21 4.66 -5.21
CA ARG A 161 -12.62 4.93 -5.54
C ARG A 161 -13.22 5.85 -4.48
N GLY A 162 -14.36 6.48 -4.78
CA GLY A 162 -15.05 7.46 -3.90
C GLY A 162 -15.22 7.02 -2.43
N ILE A 163 -15.47 8.01 -1.56
CA ILE A 163 -15.60 7.81 -0.11
C ILE A 163 -17.08 7.66 0.23
N THR A 164 -17.41 6.66 1.05
CA THR A 164 -18.73 6.44 1.64
C THR A 164 -18.59 6.21 3.13
N ASP A 165 -19.66 6.40 3.91
CA ASP A 165 -19.64 6.17 5.36
C ASP A 165 -19.31 4.71 5.69
N GLN A 166 -19.85 3.76 4.92
CA GLN A 166 -19.52 2.35 5.06
C GLN A 166 -18.02 2.10 4.82
N LYS A 167 -17.40 2.78 3.85
CA LYS A 167 -15.95 2.66 3.61
C LYS A 167 -15.16 3.17 4.81
N LEU A 168 -15.55 4.28 5.40
CA LEU A 168 -14.88 4.80 6.59
C LEU A 168 -15.03 3.84 7.78
N LEU A 169 -16.23 3.29 7.98
CA LEU A 169 -16.50 2.29 9.02
C LEU A 169 -15.67 1.02 8.83
N ASP A 170 -15.58 0.49 7.61
CA ASP A 170 -14.73 -0.65 7.27
C ASP A 170 -13.26 -0.39 7.64
N TRP A 171 -12.75 0.81 7.35
CA TRP A 171 -11.39 1.20 7.73
C TRP A 171 -11.22 1.33 9.23
N LYS A 172 -12.16 1.98 9.93
CA LYS A 172 -12.16 2.09 11.41
C LYS A 172 -12.13 0.71 12.07
N ASN A 173 -12.98 -0.22 11.62
CA ASN A 173 -13.05 -1.58 12.18
C ASN A 173 -11.75 -2.38 12.01
N VAL A 174 -11.04 -2.19 10.89
CA VAL A 174 -9.78 -2.91 10.63
C VAL A 174 -8.61 -2.31 11.41
N LEU A 175 -8.56 -0.99 11.55
CA LEU A 175 -7.40 -0.29 12.12
C LEU A 175 -7.48 -0.04 13.64
N ASN A 176 -8.59 -0.40 14.28
CA ASN A 176 -8.78 -0.28 15.72
C ASN A 176 -8.14 -1.47 16.46
N ILE A 177 -6.83 -1.39 16.73
CA ILE A 177 -6.00 -2.46 17.34
C ILE A 177 -5.00 -1.97 18.42
#